data_AF-A0AAW0FKG0-F1
#
_entry.id   AF-A0AAW0FKG0-F1
#
_cell.length_a   1.000
_cell.length_b   1.000
_cell.length_c   1.000
_cell.angle_alpha   90.00
_cell.angle_beta   90.00
_cell.angle_gamma   90.00
#
_symmetry.space_group_name_H-M   'P 1'
#
loop_
_entity.id
_entity.type
_entity.pdbx_description
1 polymer ?
#
loop_
_entity_poly.entity_id
_entity_poly.type
_entity_poly.pdbx_seq_one_letter_code
_entity_poly.pdbx_strand_id
1 'polypeptide(L)'
;MSVSGVSEFKPLLDQSVGYGVVVGVGFFFAGLMLVLTFLQSKFSKYSPSASEEFSSASRSVKPGLVCCGIVSAWTWSATLLQSSTAAYTFGISGPWWYGVGGTIQLAFFAMVAAKIKMNANGAHTFLEIVKARFGTAAHLLFTFYAFLCILIVCGSLLLGGAATVNALTGMNIIASCFLLPIGIAVYVVFGGLRATFICDWAHTIILFIVIYIFVGKT
;
A
#
# COMPACT_ATOMS: atom_id res chain seq x y z
N MET A 1 10.36 -19.11 41.98
CA MET A 1 9.99 -19.10 40.56
C MET A 1 8.77 -18.19 40.41
N SER A 2 8.99 -16.90 40.14
CA SER A 2 7.90 -15.94 39.89
C SER A 2 7.50 -16.07 38.43
N VAL A 3 6.27 -16.56 38.18
CA VAL A 3 5.64 -16.51 36.87
C VAL A 3 5.44 -15.03 36.54
N SER A 4 6.26 -14.51 35.64
CA SER A 4 6.14 -13.17 35.08
C SER A 4 4.70 -12.96 34.63
N GLY A 5 4.06 -11.90 35.11
CA GLY A 5 2.72 -11.50 34.71
C GLY A 5 2.68 -11.27 33.21
N VAL A 6 2.25 -12.27 32.46
CA VAL A 6 1.80 -12.10 31.09
C VAL A 6 0.48 -11.36 31.23
N SER A 7 0.47 -10.07 30.89
CA SER A 7 -0.77 -9.33 30.73
C SER A 7 -1.60 -10.08 29.70
N GLU A 8 -2.62 -10.79 30.15
CA GLU A 8 -3.56 -11.49 29.28
C GLU A 8 -4.21 -10.43 28.40
N PHE A 9 -3.86 -10.46 27.11
CA PHE A 9 -4.31 -9.47 26.16
C PHE A 9 -5.81 -9.71 25.92
N LYS A 10 -6.63 -9.03 26.73
CA LYS A 10 -8.08 -9.13 26.61
C LYS A 10 -8.49 -8.41 25.33
N PRO A 11 -9.05 -9.13 24.33
CA PRO A 11 -9.45 -8.49 23.09
C PRO A 11 -10.51 -7.42 23.39
N LEU A 12 -10.30 -6.23 22.84
CA LEU A 12 -11.18 -5.06 23.05
C LEU A 12 -12.54 -5.24 22.38
N LEU A 13 -12.59 -6.06 21.33
CA LEU A 13 -13.75 -6.35 20.52
C LEU A 13 -13.93 -7.86 20.37
N ASP A 14 -15.17 -8.29 20.16
CA ASP A 14 -15.47 -9.71 19.93
C ASP A 14 -14.89 -10.21 18.60
N GLN A 15 -14.60 -11.51 18.53
CA GLN A 15 -13.99 -12.14 17.36
C GLN A 15 -14.88 -11.99 16.11
N SER A 16 -16.20 -11.96 16.29
CA SER A 16 -17.17 -11.72 15.21
C SER A 16 -16.98 -10.36 14.53
N VAL A 17 -16.59 -9.33 15.30
CA VAL A 17 -16.29 -8.00 14.77
C VAL A 17 -15.02 -8.04 13.92
N GLY A 18 -14.02 -8.84 14.29
CA GLY A 18 -12.79 -9.04 13.50
C GLY A 18 -13.08 -9.60 12.12
N TYR A 19 -13.81 -10.71 12.04
CA TYR A 19 -14.21 -11.29 10.77
C TYR A 19 -15.13 -10.34 9.98
N GLY A 20 -16.07 -9.68 10.65
CA GLY A 20 -16.99 -8.72 10.05
C GLY A 20 -16.28 -7.51 9.44
N VAL A 21 -15.23 -6.99 10.08
CA VAL A 21 -14.44 -5.87 9.54
C VAL A 21 -13.57 -6.34 8.38
N VAL A 22 -12.82 -7.43 8.54
CA VAL A 22 -11.91 -7.93 7.50
C VAL A 22 -12.67 -8.30 6.21
N VAL A 23 -13.76 -9.06 6.36
CA VAL A 23 -14.56 -9.52 5.22
C VAL A 23 -15.50 -8.40 4.76
N GLY A 24 -16.28 -7.82 5.66
CA GLY A 24 -17.31 -6.84 5.32
C GLY A 24 -16.73 -5.55 4.72
N VAL A 25 -15.74 -4.93 5.37
CA VAL A 25 -15.11 -3.71 4.82
C VAL A 25 -14.30 -4.04 3.57
N GLY A 26 -13.60 -5.18 3.56
CA GLY A 26 -12.84 -5.63 2.39
C GLY A 26 -13.71 -5.81 1.15
N PHE A 27 -14.84 -6.53 1.26
CA PHE A 27 -15.76 -6.74 0.15
C PHE A 27 -16.59 -5.51 -0.19
N PHE A 28 -16.96 -4.68 0.80
CA PHE A 28 -17.62 -3.39 0.53
C PHE A 28 -16.73 -2.49 -0.30
N PHE A 29 -15.46 -2.36 0.10
CA PHE A 29 -14.49 -1.53 -0.62
C PHE A 29 -14.19 -2.12 -2.00
N ALA A 30 -14.02 -3.44 -2.11
CA ALA A 30 -13.87 -4.09 -3.41
C ALA A 30 -15.08 -3.84 -4.32
N GLY A 31 -16.30 -3.94 -3.80
CA GLY A 31 -17.53 -3.67 -4.53
C GLY A 31 -17.64 -2.21 -4.99
N LEU A 32 -17.34 -1.26 -4.09
CA LEU A 32 -17.26 0.17 -4.42
C LEU A 32 -16.26 0.40 -5.57
N MET A 33 -15.08 -0.20 -5.48
CA MET A 33 -14.04 -0.07 -6.49
C MET A 33 -14.46 -0.69 -7.82
N LEU A 34 -15.09 -1.86 -7.82
CA LEU A 34 -15.63 -2.48 -9.04
C LEU A 34 -16.71 -1.60 -9.69
N VAL A 35 -17.58 -0.99 -8.90
CA VAL A 35 -18.60 -0.05 -9.39
C VAL A 35 -17.96 1.19 -9.98
N LEU A 36 -16.93 1.74 -9.32
CA LEU A 36 -16.17 2.89 -9.84
C LEU A 36 -15.43 2.54 -11.13
N THR A 37 -14.79 1.37 -11.21
CA THR A 37 -14.15 0.86 -12.44
C THR A 37 -15.18 0.64 -13.55
N PHE A 38 -16.35 0.10 -13.23
CA PHE A 38 -17.43 -0.10 -14.19
C PHE A 38 -17.99 1.24 -14.71
N LEU A 39 -18.25 2.19 -13.82
CA LEU A 39 -18.64 3.57 -14.17
C LEU A 39 -17.56 4.23 -15.04
N GLN A 40 -16.30 4.09 -14.66
CA GLN A 40 -15.19 4.63 -15.44
C GLN A 40 -15.10 3.97 -16.82
N SER A 41 -15.23 2.65 -16.92
CA SER A 41 -15.23 1.92 -18.19
C SER A 41 -16.41 2.33 -19.10
N LYS A 42 -17.57 2.62 -18.51
CA LYS A 42 -18.80 2.98 -19.23
C LYS A 42 -18.83 4.45 -19.70
N PHE A 43 -18.26 5.37 -18.92
CA PHE A 43 -18.33 6.82 -19.18
C PHE A 43 -17.02 7.44 -19.67
N SER A 44 -15.89 6.73 -19.59
CA SER A 44 -14.58 7.20 -20.05
C SER A 44 -14.23 6.61 -21.42
N LYS A 45 -13.58 7.40 -22.30
CA LYS A 45 -13.08 6.96 -23.62
C LYS A 45 -11.95 5.92 -23.55
N TYR A 46 -11.52 5.54 -22.36
CA TYR A 46 -10.36 4.69 -22.11
C TYR A 46 -10.84 3.33 -21.61
N SER A 47 -10.71 2.30 -22.46
CA SER A 47 -11.14 0.93 -22.13
C SER A 47 -10.07 0.23 -21.29
N PRO A 48 -10.41 -0.35 -20.12
CA PRO A 48 -9.49 -1.15 -19.31
C PRO A 48 -9.03 -2.44 -20.00
N SER A 49 -9.62 -2.82 -21.14
CA SER A 49 -9.22 -3.99 -21.93
C SER A 49 -7.95 -3.78 -22.76
N ALA A 50 -7.48 -2.55 -22.92
CA ALA A 50 -6.21 -2.28 -23.60
C ALA A 50 -5.04 -2.54 -22.63
N SER A 51 -4.04 -3.32 -23.05
CA SER A 51 -2.86 -3.64 -22.23
C SER A 51 -2.09 -2.39 -21.80
N GLU A 52 -2.08 -1.34 -22.62
CA GLU A 52 -1.48 -0.04 -22.27
C GLU A 52 -2.28 0.72 -21.19
N GLU A 53 -3.61 0.60 -21.16
CA GLU A 53 -4.43 1.17 -20.09
C GLU A 53 -4.27 0.40 -18.79
N PHE A 54 -4.25 -0.93 -18.87
CA PHE A 54 -4.08 -1.78 -17.70
C PHE A 54 -2.72 -1.60 -17.04
N SER A 55 -1.64 -1.56 -17.83
CA SER A 55 -0.26 -1.51 -17.33
C SER A 55 0.33 -0.10 -17.20
N SER A 56 -0.19 0.89 -17.93
CA SER A 56 0.37 2.25 -17.92
C SER A 56 -0.65 3.38 -17.77
N ALA A 57 -1.94 3.06 -17.61
CA ALA A 57 -3.04 4.03 -17.55
C ALA A 57 -3.01 5.05 -18.71
N SER A 58 -2.52 4.60 -19.88
CA SER A 58 -2.20 5.38 -21.08
C SER A 58 -1.38 6.66 -20.81
N ARG A 59 -0.58 6.69 -19.73
CA ARG A 59 0.19 7.88 -19.32
C ARG A 59 -0.68 9.14 -19.15
N SER A 60 -1.99 8.98 -18.99
CA SER A 60 -2.99 10.05 -19.03
C SER A 60 -3.39 10.55 -17.63
N VAL A 61 -2.81 9.94 -16.59
CA VAL A 61 -3.12 10.24 -15.20
C VAL A 61 -2.54 11.59 -14.81
N LYS A 62 -3.39 12.45 -14.23
CA LYS A 62 -2.98 13.79 -13.78
C LYS A 62 -1.91 13.70 -12.69
N PRO A 63 -0.91 14.62 -12.67
CA PRO A 63 0.17 14.59 -11.68
C PRO A 63 -0.30 14.53 -10.23
N GLY A 64 -1.39 15.23 -9.88
CA GLY A 64 -1.95 15.19 -8.53
C GLY A 64 -2.38 13.80 -8.08
N LEU A 65 -3.01 13.01 -8.96
CA LEU A 65 -3.43 11.65 -8.63
C LEU A 65 -2.22 10.71 -8.48
N VAL A 66 -1.17 10.94 -9.29
CA VAL A 66 0.10 10.20 -9.16
C VAL A 66 0.78 10.52 -7.83
N CYS A 67 0.82 11.79 -7.41
CA CYS A 67 1.38 12.18 -6.12
C CYS A 67 0.63 11.52 -4.96
N CYS A 68 -0.71 11.50 -5.00
CA CYS A 68 -1.52 10.81 -3.99
C CYS A 68 -1.24 9.31 -3.96
N GLY A 69 -1.10 8.65 -5.12
CA GLY A 69 -0.72 7.25 -5.19
C GLY A 69 0.64 6.96 -4.54
N ILE A 70 1.62 7.83 -4.75
CA ILE A 70 2.94 7.70 -4.11
C ILE A 70 2.82 7.83 -2.58
N VAL A 71 2.07 8.82 -2.08
CA VAL A 71 1.85 8.99 -0.63
C VAL A 71 1.13 7.76 -0.04
N SER A 72 0.10 7.25 -0.71
CA SER A 72 -0.61 6.04 -0.32
C SER A 72 0.32 4.84 -0.20
N ALA A 73 1.16 4.60 -1.21
CA ALA A 73 2.08 3.47 -1.26
C ALA A 73 3.12 3.49 -0.13
N TRP A 74 3.52 4.68 0.33
CA TRP A 74 4.41 4.84 1.48
C TRP A 74 3.69 4.71 2.83
N THR A 75 2.38 4.98 2.88
CA THR A 75 1.62 5.02 4.13
C THR A 75 1.03 3.64 4.47
N TRP A 76 1.89 2.64 4.68
CA TRP A 76 1.45 1.31 5.13
C TRP A 76 1.40 1.18 6.65
N SER A 77 0.65 0.18 7.16
CA SER A 77 0.48 -0.05 8.61
C SER A 77 1.80 -0.06 9.41
N ALA A 78 2.83 -0.76 8.90
CA ALA A 78 4.14 -0.82 9.57
C ALA A 78 4.84 0.54 9.73
N THR A 79 4.63 1.51 8.82
CA THR A 79 5.24 2.84 8.93
C THR A 79 4.56 3.64 10.02
N LEU A 80 3.22 3.56 10.09
CA LEU A 80 2.44 4.21 11.13
C LEU A 80 2.76 3.62 12.50
N LEU A 81 2.80 2.29 12.61
CA LEU A 81 3.16 1.60 13.85
C LEU A 81 4.58 1.94 14.31
N GLN A 82 5.55 1.95 13.38
CA GLN A 82 6.93 2.31 13.69
C GLN A 82 7.04 3.78 14.13
N SER A 83 6.34 4.68 13.44
CA SER A 83 6.29 6.10 13.78
C SER A 83 5.68 6.32 15.18
N SER A 84 4.54 5.70 15.48
CA SER A 84 3.92 5.74 16.80
C SER A 84 4.80 5.14 17.90
N THR A 85 5.52 4.06 17.59
CA THR A 85 6.48 3.46 18.53
C THR A 85 7.63 4.42 18.82
N ALA A 86 8.17 5.08 17.79
CA ALA A 86 9.20 6.11 17.96
C ALA A 86 8.68 7.33 18.74
N ALA A 87 7.40 7.70 18.57
CA ALA A 87 6.75 8.73 19.36
C ALA A 87 6.72 8.37 20.85
N TYR A 88 6.40 7.12 21.15
CA TYR A 88 6.32 6.62 22.51
C TYR A 88 7.69 6.59 23.21
N THR A 89 8.76 6.22 22.48
CA THR A 89 10.10 6.09 23.07
C THR A 89 10.91 7.40 23.07
N PHE A 90 10.78 8.23 22.04
CA PHE A 90 11.61 9.43 21.83
C PHE A 90 10.81 10.74 21.81
N GLY A 91 9.53 10.70 22.15
CA GLY A 91 8.63 11.85 22.09
C GLY A 91 8.42 12.34 20.65
N ILE A 92 8.04 13.62 20.50
CA ILE A 92 7.73 14.26 19.21
C ILE A 92 8.91 14.20 18.22
N SER A 93 10.14 14.13 18.73
CA SER A 93 11.34 14.08 17.90
C SER A 93 11.46 12.78 17.07
N GLY A 94 10.95 11.66 17.58
CA GLY A 94 11.03 10.35 16.91
C GLY A 94 10.31 10.32 15.55
N PRO A 95 8.98 10.58 15.52
CA PRO A 95 8.20 10.65 14.29
C PRO A 95 8.72 11.70 13.31
N TRP A 96 9.18 12.85 13.84
CA TRP A 96 9.74 13.92 13.01
C TRP A 96 10.96 13.45 12.22
N TRP A 97 11.95 12.88 12.91
CA TRP A 97 13.16 12.37 12.25
C TRP A 97 12.87 11.19 11.32
N TYR A 98 11.91 10.34 11.68
CA TYR A 98 11.44 9.26 10.82
C TYR A 98 10.86 9.78 9.49
N GLY A 99 9.98 10.79 9.56
CA GLY A 99 9.39 11.43 8.38
C GLY A 99 10.40 12.20 7.53
N VAL A 100 11.34 12.91 8.17
CA VAL A 100 12.43 13.61 7.47
C VAL A 100 13.31 12.62 6.70
N GLY A 101 13.65 11.47 7.31
CA GLY A 101 14.40 10.40 6.65
C GLY A 101 13.74 9.98 5.35
N GLY A 102 12.47 9.58 5.42
CA GLY A 102 11.69 9.15 4.24
C GLY A 102 11.59 10.22 3.16
N THR A 103 11.39 11.48 3.54
CA THR A 103 11.28 12.61 2.60
C THR A 103 12.56 12.81 1.79
N ILE A 104 13.72 12.68 2.43
CA ILE A 104 15.02 12.81 1.75
C ILE A 104 15.18 11.69 0.71
N GLN A 105 14.88 10.44 1.06
CA GLN A 105 14.95 9.32 0.11
C GLN A 105 14.02 9.51 -1.09
N LEU A 106 12.78 9.97 -0.85
CA LEU A 106 11.82 10.31 -1.91
C LEU A 106 12.32 11.43 -2.82
N ALA A 107 12.95 12.47 -2.27
CA ALA A 107 13.50 13.57 -3.05
C ALA A 107 14.65 13.11 -3.97
N PHE A 108 15.58 12.30 -3.46
CA PHE A 108 16.64 11.70 -4.29
C PHE A 108 16.07 10.81 -5.40
N PHE A 109 15.10 9.96 -5.06
CA PHE A 109 14.45 9.10 -6.04
C PHE A 109 13.73 9.90 -7.13
N ALA A 110 13.05 11.00 -6.76
CA ALA A 110 12.37 11.88 -7.72
C ALA A 110 13.34 12.51 -8.73
N MET A 111 14.52 12.96 -8.28
CA MET A 111 15.56 13.50 -9.17
C MET A 111 16.07 12.45 -10.17
N VAL A 112 16.32 11.23 -9.70
CA VAL A 112 16.76 10.11 -10.56
C VAL A 112 15.66 9.72 -11.55
N ALA A 113 14.42 9.61 -11.09
CA ALA A 113 13.26 9.29 -11.92
C ALA A 113 13.04 10.33 -13.02
N ALA A 114 13.22 11.63 -12.71
CA ALA A 114 13.15 12.70 -13.70
C ALA A 114 14.20 12.53 -14.80
N LYS A 115 15.45 12.23 -14.45
CA LYS A 115 16.52 11.97 -15.44
C LYS A 115 16.29 10.72 -16.27
N ILE A 116 15.79 9.66 -15.66
CA ILE A 116 15.38 8.45 -16.38
C ILE A 116 14.32 8.80 -17.43
N LYS A 117 13.29 9.57 -17.06
CA LYS A 117 12.22 9.93 -17.99
C LYS A 117 12.70 10.82 -19.15
N MET A 118 13.67 11.71 -18.89
CA MET A 118 14.31 12.51 -19.95
C MET A 118 15.12 11.66 -20.94
N ASN A 119 15.77 10.59 -20.47
CA ASN A 119 16.70 9.79 -21.27
C ASN A 119 16.06 8.52 -21.89
N ALA A 120 15.01 7.98 -21.28
CA ALA A 120 14.39 6.70 -21.63
C ALA A 120 12.85 6.75 -21.50
N ASN A 121 12.21 7.68 -22.22
CA ASN A 121 10.75 7.92 -22.19
C ASN A 121 9.87 6.76 -22.74
N GLY A 122 10.49 5.64 -23.15
CA GLY A 122 9.83 4.43 -23.65
C GLY A 122 9.83 3.25 -22.67
N ALA A 123 10.57 3.31 -21.56
CA ALA A 123 10.64 2.20 -20.62
C ALA A 123 9.35 2.09 -19.78
N HIS A 124 8.81 0.89 -19.67
CA HIS A 124 7.63 0.56 -18.87
C HIS A 124 7.99 0.07 -17.47
N THR A 125 9.19 -0.51 -17.31
CA THR A 125 9.69 -0.97 -16.00
C THR A 125 11.12 -0.51 -15.75
N PHE A 126 11.51 -0.37 -14.50
CA PHE A 126 12.90 -0.04 -14.17
C PHE A 126 13.87 -1.16 -14.60
N LEU A 127 13.39 -2.40 -14.70
CA LEU A 127 14.17 -3.56 -15.13
C LEU A 127 14.56 -3.48 -16.61
N GLU A 128 13.74 -2.88 -17.47
CA GLU A 128 14.08 -2.63 -18.88
C GLU A 128 15.26 -1.66 -19.01
N ILE A 129 15.31 -0.65 -18.14
CA ILE A 129 16.42 0.31 -18.10
C ILE A 129 17.71 -0.42 -17.69
N VAL A 130 17.62 -1.31 -16.69
CA VAL A 130 18.77 -2.14 -16.27
C VAL A 130 19.24 -3.02 -17.43
N LYS A 131 18.32 -3.63 -18.20
CA LYS A 131 18.67 -4.43 -19.38
C LYS A 131 19.38 -3.60 -20.44
N ALA A 132 18.85 -2.42 -20.75
CA ALA A 132 19.42 -1.53 -21.76
C ALA A 132 20.80 -0.99 -21.36
N ARG A 133 21.06 -0.79 -20.06
CA ARG A 133 22.33 -0.22 -19.57
C ARG A 133 23.39 -1.25 -19.21
N PHE A 134 23.00 -2.36 -18.58
CA PHE A 134 23.91 -3.34 -17.97
C PHE A 134 23.81 -4.75 -18.59
N GLY A 135 22.94 -4.95 -19.57
CA GLY A 135 22.78 -6.21 -20.29
C GLY A 135 21.91 -7.25 -19.58
N THR A 136 21.83 -8.44 -20.17
CA THR A 136 20.87 -9.50 -19.78
C THR A 136 21.18 -10.12 -18.42
N ALA A 137 22.46 -10.29 -18.06
CA ALA A 137 22.85 -10.89 -16.79
C ALA A 137 22.40 -10.03 -15.59
N ALA A 138 22.65 -8.72 -15.66
CA ALA A 138 22.19 -7.77 -14.65
C ALA A 138 20.66 -7.70 -14.62
N HIS A 139 19.99 -7.72 -15.77
CA HIS A 139 18.53 -7.74 -15.83
C HIS A 139 17.93 -8.94 -15.08
N LEU A 140 18.46 -10.15 -15.28
CA LEU A 140 17.97 -11.35 -14.56
C LEU A 140 18.21 -11.26 -13.05
N LEU A 141 19.39 -10.80 -12.63
CA LEU A 141 19.71 -10.63 -11.21
C LEU A 141 18.77 -9.62 -10.55
N PHE A 142 18.58 -8.44 -11.16
CA PHE A 142 17.69 -7.41 -10.64
C PHE A 142 16.23 -7.84 -10.68
N THR A 143 15.82 -8.63 -11.68
CA THR A 143 14.46 -9.19 -11.75
C THR A 143 14.22 -10.16 -10.60
N PHE A 144 15.16 -11.07 -10.33
CA PHE A 144 15.08 -11.99 -9.19
C PHE A 144 15.04 -11.24 -7.86
N TYR A 145 15.92 -10.23 -7.68
CA TYR A 145 15.94 -9.41 -6.48
C TYR A 145 14.64 -8.62 -6.28
N ALA A 146 14.11 -8.02 -7.33
CA ALA A 146 12.85 -7.29 -7.30
C ALA A 146 11.68 -8.22 -6.91
N PHE A 147 11.67 -9.43 -7.46
CA PHE A 147 10.66 -10.45 -7.15
C PHE A 147 10.75 -10.93 -5.70
N LEU A 148 11.95 -11.17 -5.17
CA LEU A 148 12.13 -11.51 -3.75
C LEU A 148 11.72 -10.36 -2.84
N CYS A 149 12.08 -9.13 -3.19
CA CYS A 149 11.73 -7.94 -2.41
C CYS A 149 10.20 -7.79 -2.29
N ILE A 150 9.47 -7.89 -3.41
CA ILE A 150 8.01 -7.77 -3.37
C ILE A 150 7.38 -8.92 -2.56
N LEU A 151 7.90 -10.15 -2.64
CA LEU A 151 7.40 -11.26 -1.82
C LEU A 151 7.60 -11.04 -0.33
N ILE A 152 8.79 -10.58 0.08
CA ILE A 152 9.11 -10.31 1.49
C ILE A 152 8.24 -9.16 2.02
N VAL A 153 8.11 -8.09 1.24
CA VAL A 153 7.30 -6.91 1.62
C VAL A 153 5.81 -7.29 1.70
N CYS A 154 5.26 -8.01 0.71
CA CYS A 154 3.88 -8.50 0.78
C CYS A 154 3.66 -9.37 2.03
N GLY A 155 4.58 -10.29 2.33
CA GLY A 155 4.50 -11.13 3.52
C GLY A 155 4.51 -10.33 4.82
N SER A 156 5.38 -9.33 4.94
CA SER A 156 5.46 -8.50 6.14
C SER A 156 4.24 -7.60 6.32
N LEU A 157 3.66 -7.07 5.23
CA LEU A 157 2.41 -6.31 5.29
C LEU A 157 1.22 -7.18 5.70
N LEU A 158 1.09 -8.39 5.13
CA LEU A 158 0.04 -9.34 5.47
C LEU A 158 0.12 -9.75 6.94
N LEU A 159 1.31 -10.11 7.41
CA LEU A 159 1.56 -10.47 8.80
C LEU A 159 1.28 -9.29 9.74
N GLY A 160 1.75 -8.09 9.37
CA GLY A 160 1.50 -6.87 10.14
C GLY A 160 0.01 -6.57 10.28
N GLY A 161 -0.74 -6.62 9.18
CA GLY A 161 -2.20 -6.44 9.19
C GLY A 161 -2.93 -7.50 10.02
N ALA A 162 -2.58 -8.77 9.83
CA ALA A 162 -3.16 -9.88 10.60
C ALA A 162 -2.88 -9.77 12.10
N ALA A 163 -1.65 -9.37 12.48
CA ALA A 163 -1.28 -9.12 13.86
C ALA A 163 -2.07 -7.96 14.46
N THR A 164 -2.28 -6.87 13.72
CA THR A 164 -3.13 -5.75 14.18
C THR A 164 -4.57 -6.19 14.42
N VAL A 165 -5.17 -6.98 13.52
CA VAL A 165 -6.56 -7.48 13.69
C VAL A 165 -6.65 -8.43 14.89
N ASN A 166 -5.68 -9.33 15.06
CA ASN A 166 -5.60 -10.20 16.23
C ASN A 166 -5.49 -9.40 17.53
N ALA A 167 -4.65 -8.37 17.55
CA ALA A 167 -4.51 -7.45 18.68
C ALA A 167 -5.73 -6.55 18.93
N LEU A 168 -6.73 -6.50 18.04
CA LEU A 168 -7.96 -5.73 18.31
C LEU A 168 -9.14 -6.63 18.71
N THR A 169 -9.19 -7.84 18.15
CA THR A 169 -10.40 -8.69 18.14
C THR A 169 -10.17 -10.13 18.60
N GLY A 170 -8.93 -10.55 18.80
CA GLY A 170 -8.59 -11.96 19.07
C GLY A 170 -8.81 -12.90 17.88
N MET A 171 -9.06 -12.38 16.67
CA MET A 171 -9.19 -13.20 15.46
C MET A 171 -7.90 -13.96 15.14
N ASN A 172 -8.01 -15.21 14.68
CA ASN A 172 -6.84 -16.03 14.37
C ASN A 172 -6.00 -15.42 13.24
N ILE A 173 -4.68 -15.26 13.48
CA ILE A 173 -3.74 -14.64 12.54
C ILE A 173 -3.72 -15.38 11.18
N ILE A 174 -3.76 -16.72 11.19
CA ILE A 174 -3.72 -17.53 9.97
C ILE A 174 -4.96 -17.23 9.11
N ALA A 175 -6.15 -17.21 9.72
CA ALA A 175 -7.38 -16.87 9.01
C ALA A 175 -7.33 -15.44 8.43
N SER A 176 -6.83 -14.48 9.20
CA SER A 176 -6.65 -13.09 8.74
C SER A 176 -5.72 -13.00 7.53
N CYS A 177 -4.60 -13.71 7.53
CA CYS A 177 -3.65 -13.73 6.42
C CYS A 177 -4.26 -14.24 5.11
N PHE A 178 -5.20 -15.20 5.16
CA PHE A 178 -5.87 -15.69 3.96
C PHE A 178 -7.04 -14.80 3.52
N LEU A 179 -7.78 -14.20 4.47
CA LEU A 179 -8.98 -13.42 4.15
C LEU A 179 -8.68 -12.00 3.65
N LEU A 180 -7.70 -11.31 4.24
CA LEU A 180 -7.30 -9.95 3.86
C LEU A 180 -6.98 -9.80 2.35
N PRO A 181 -6.16 -10.66 1.72
CA PRO A 181 -5.78 -10.48 0.32
C PRO A 181 -6.90 -10.81 -0.66
N ILE A 182 -7.94 -11.58 -0.28
CA ILE A 182 -9.02 -11.96 -1.20
C ILE A 182 -9.79 -10.74 -1.69
N GLY A 183 -10.22 -9.87 -0.77
CA GLY A 183 -10.93 -8.64 -1.14
C GLY A 183 -10.08 -7.72 -2.02
N ILE A 184 -8.78 -7.66 -1.73
CA ILE A 184 -7.82 -6.85 -2.49
C ILE A 184 -7.61 -7.41 -3.89
N ALA A 185 -7.40 -8.72 -4.01
CA ALA A 185 -7.18 -9.40 -5.28
C ALA A 185 -8.33 -9.19 -6.25
N VAL A 186 -9.57 -9.23 -5.76
CA VAL A 186 -10.76 -9.00 -6.58
C VAL A 186 -10.70 -7.63 -7.26
N TYR A 187 -10.56 -6.52 -6.51
CA TYR A 187 -10.59 -5.20 -7.16
C TYR A 187 -9.34 -4.91 -8.00
N VAL A 188 -8.18 -5.46 -7.65
CA VAL A 188 -6.93 -5.27 -8.41
C VAL A 188 -7.01 -5.97 -9.77
N VAL A 189 -7.53 -7.20 -9.82
CA VAL A 189 -7.63 -7.99 -11.07
C VAL A 189 -8.55 -7.30 -12.08
N PHE A 190 -9.68 -6.74 -11.63
CA PHE A 190 -10.65 -6.11 -12.53
C PHE A 190 -10.36 -4.61 -12.80
N GLY A 191 -9.64 -3.93 -11.90
CA GLY A 191 -9.44 -2.48 -11.93
C GLY A 191 -8.34 -1.97 -12.86
N GLY A 192 -7.20 -2.67 -12.92
CA GLY A 192 -5.99 -2.17 -13.58
C GLY A 192 -5.38 -0.91 -12.93
N LEU A 193 -4.25 -0.42 -13.46
CA LEU A 193 -3.43 0.62 -12.81
C LEU A 193 -4.19 1.95 -12.56
N ARG A 194 -5.07 2.35 -13.48
CA ARG A 194 -5.84 3.60 -13.33
C ARG A 194 -6.85 3.52 -12.18
N ALA A 195 -7.54 2.39 -12.04
CA ALA A 195 -8.45 2.18 -10.93
C ALA A 195 -7.67 2.08 -9.61
N THR A 196 -6.48 1.47 -9.63
CA THR A 196 -5.59 1.45 -8.47
C THR A 196 -5.21 2.86 -8.01
N PHE A 197 -4.89 3.78 -8.92
CA PHE A 197 -4.62 5.17 -8.52
C PHE A 197 -5.82 5.89 -7.91
N ILE A 198 -7.03 5.61 -8.40
CA ILE A 198 -8.26 6.17 -7.83
C ILE A 198 -8.55 5.56 -6.45
N CYS A 199 -8.30 4.26 -6.31
CA CYS A 199 -8.37 3.52 -5.06
C CYS A 199 -7.43 4.12 -4.01
N ASP A 200 -6.16 4.31 -4.38
CA ASP A 200 -5.12 4.87 -3.53
C ASP A 200 -5.48 6.30 -3.11
N TRP A 201 -6.04 7.10 -4.02
CA TRP A 201 -6.51 8.44 -3.68
C TRP A 201 -7.67 8.43 -2.66
N ALA A 202 -8.68 7.59 -2.88
CA ALA A 202 -9.80 7.46 -1.95
C ALA A 202 -9.34 6.94 -0.57
N HIS A 203 -8.48 5.92 -0.56
CA HIS A 203 -7.86 5.37 0.64
C HIS A 203 -7.07 6.44 1.40
N THR A 204 -6.23 7.20 0.70
CA THR A 204 -5.40 8.27 1.28
C THR A 204 -6.24 9.35 1.94
N ILE A 205 -7.36 9.76 1.32
CA ILE A 205 -8.27 10.75 1.92
C ILE A 205 -8.87 10.24 3.23
N ILE A 206 -9.39 9.00 3.22
CA ILE A 206 -9.97 8.39 4.42
C ILE A 206 -8.93 8.32 5.53
N LEU A 207 -7.70 7.88 5.19
CA LEU A 207 -6.60 7.78 6.12
C LEU A 207 -6.25 9.13 6.75
N PHE A 208 -6.11 10.20 5.95
CA PHE A 208 -5.82 11.54 6.47
C PHE A 208 -6.95 12.06 7.36
N ILE A 209 -8.22 11.86 6.99
CA ILE A 209 -9.36 12.27 7.81
C ILE A 209 -9.29 11.59 9.19
N VAL A 210 -9.03 10.28 9.22
CA VAL A 210 -8.89 9.53 10.48
C VAL A 210 -7.74 10.10 11.31
N ILE A 211 -6.56 10.33 10.71
CA ILE A 211 -5.41 10.90 11.42
C ILE A 211 -5.75 12.29 12.00
N TYR A 212 -6.37 13.18 11.21
CA TYR A 212 -6.73 14.53 11.69
C TYR A 212 -7.75 14.49 12.83
N ILE A 213 -8.71 13.56 12.80
CA ILE A 213 -9.65 13.37 13.90
C ILE A 213 -8.91 12.92 15.17
N PHE A 214 -7.94 12.01 15.05
CA PHE A 214 -7.13 11.57 16.19
C PHE A 214 -6.30 12.72 16.78
N VAL A 215 -5.67 13.53 15.94
CA VAL A 215 -4.91 14.72 16.38
C VAL A 215 -5.83 15.75 17.05
N GLY A 216 -7.02 15.98 16.51
CA GLY A 216 -7.98 16.95 17.07
C GLY A 216 -8.71 16.48 18.34
N LYS A 217 -8.56 15.22 18.73
CA LYS A 217 -9.13 14.64 19.97
C LYS A 217 -8.09 14.46 21.11
N THR A 218 -6.85 14.84 20.88
CA THR A 218 -5.83 15.06 21.92
C THR A 218 -5.99 16.45 22.52
#